data_AF-A0AB36MHZ0-F1
#
_entry.id   AF-A0AB36MHZ0-F1
#
_cell.length_a   1.000
_cell.length_b   1.000
_cell.length_c   1.000
_cell.angle_alpha   90.00
_cell.angle_beta   90.00
_cell.angle_gamma   90.00
#
_symmetry.space_group_name_H-M   'P 1'
#
loop_
_entity.id
_entity.type
_entity.pdbx_description
1 polymer ?
#
loop_
_entity_poly.entity_id
_entity_poly.type
_entity_poly.pdbx_seq_one_letter_code
_entity_poly.pdbx_strand_id
1 'polypeptide(L)'
;MSSHLNSREAFAYIQGKVVNIVPTNDPSYNDKYDSIYNHGYGEPAGTLGINCRHKLFPFTPGVNINNMTQYNPKEAIRNGNLRQKQCYYERSIRDAKKRLKVVEELEDEQMIAPRTKTLIAARQKKLREYTKKTNKMYGKKYDILTRDYARKQIFSKSILKESGAIRERTQSFVDFKPLLPEEKTARNLYIQFAQRSSKSSINKISKAGNVSVEDASEIYNHIFVDKHLTLDKDGNKVMAKFVPNIDMAQSFQRIFNG
;
A
#
# COMPACT_ATOMS: atom_id res chain seq x y z
N MET A 1 12.36 23.67 9.50
CA MET A 1 11.42 22.53 9.49
C MET A 1 10.42 22.71 8.36
N SER A 2 9.93 21.63 7.74
CA SER A 2 8.86 21.74 6.73
C SER A 2 7.57 22.31 7.31
N SER A 3 6.64 22.71 6.45
CA SER A 3 5.34 23.23 6.83
C SER A 3 4.22 22.47 6.12
N HIS A 4 3.11 22.27 6.81
CA HIS A 4 1.94 21.54 6.31
C HIS A 4 0.66 22.28 6.67
N LEU A 5 -0.31 22.26 5.76
CA LEU A 5 -1.61 22.90 5.94
C LEU A 5 -2.45 22.27 7.08
N ASN A 6 -2.11 21.05 7.50
CA ASN A 6 -2.87 20.25 8.47
C ASN A 6 -1.97 19.63 9.55
N SER A 7 -1.42 20.48 10.41
CA SER A 7 -0.55 20.08 11.51
C SER A 7 -1.34 19.83 12.80
N ARG A 8 -0.82 18.98 13.69
CA ARG A 8 -1.38 18.84 15.05
C ARG A 8 -0.88 19.99 15.93
N GLU A 9 -1.52 20.16 17.08
CA GLU A 9 -1.23 21.23 18.03
C GLU A 9 0.26 21.36 18.38
N ALA A 10 0.90 20.24 18.75
CA ALA A 10 2.33 20.20 19.08
C ALA A 10 3.27 20.69 17.96
N PHE A 11 2.83 20.69 16.68
CA PHE A 11 3.68 21.08 15.55
C PHE A 11 3.27 22.42 14.93
N ALA A 12 2.03 22.85 15.17
CA ALA A 12 1.41 23.91 14.40
C ALA A 12 2.11 25.26 14.58
N TYR A 13 2.70 25.49 15.76
CA TYR A 13 3.39 26.73 16.11
C TYR A 13 4.86 26.79 15.69
N ILE A 14 5.50 25.63 15.51
CA ILE A 14 6.93 25.51 15.20
C ILE A 14 7.20 25.17 13.72
N GLN A 15 6.21 24.65 12.99
CA GLN A 15 6.33 24.34 11.56
C GLN A 15 6.72 25.55 10.70
N GLY A 16 7.45 25.28 9.62
CA GLY A 16 7.91 26.31 8.70
C GLY A 16 9.04 27.21 9.25
N LYS A 17 9.39 27.12 10.54
CA LYS A 17 10.44 27.93 11.15
C LYS A 17 11.81 27.24 11.07
N VAL A 18 12.85 28.05 11.23
CA VAL A 18 14.18 27.57 11.59
C VAL A 18 14.13 27.21 13.08
N VAL A 19 14.68 26.05 13.43
CA VAL A 19 14.57 25.44 14.76
C VAL A 19 15.90 24.87 15.17
N ASN A 20 16.18 24.87 16.47
CA ASN A 20 17.30 24.15 17.06
C ASN A 20 16.93 22.67 17.22
N ILE A 21 17.89 21.80 16.91
CA ILE A 21 17.79 20.34 17.10
C ILE A 21 18.39 19.86 18.43
N VAL A 22 18.73 20.80 19.31
CA VAL A 22 19.31 20.59 20.64
C VAL A 22 18.43 21.23 21.71
N PRO A 23 18.43 20.75 22.97
CA PRO A 23 17.75 21.40 24.08
C PRO A 23 18.28 22.82 24.34
N THR A 24 17.50 23.64 25.04
CA THR A 24 17.88 25.03 25.39
C THR A 24 19.13 25.12 26.28
N ASN A 25 19.45 24.07 27.03
CA ASN A 25 20.62 24.04 27.91
C ASN A 25 21.91 23.60 27.20
N ASP A 26 21.84 23.26 25.90
CA ASP A 26 22.99 22.81 25.14
C ASP A 26 23.88 24.01 24.74
N PRO A 27 25.22 23.90 24.83
CA PRO A 27 26.13 24.97 24.40
C PRO A 27 25.98 25.37 22.92
N SER A 28 25.45 24.47 22.09
CA SER A 28 25.20 24.68 20.66
C SER A 28 23.84 25.34 20.39
N TYR A 29 23.06 25.63 21.43
CA TYR A 29 21.77 26.29 21.31
C TYR A 29 21.94 27.74 20.81
N ASN A 30 21.05 28.15 19.91
CA ASN A 30 21.01 29.51 19.39
C ASN A 30 19.69 30.17 19.77
N ASP A 31 19.75 31.17 20.65
CA ASP A 31 18.60 31.91 21.21
C ASP A 31 17.70 32.57 20.15
N LYS A 32 18.20 32.76 18.92
CA LYS A 32 17.40 33.27 17.80
C LYS A 32 16.28 32.33 17.38
N TYR A 33 16.42 31.03 17.65
CA TYR A 33 15.50 30.00 17.18
C TYR A 33 14.94 29.18 18.34
N ASP A 34 13.69 28.73 18.22
CA ASP A 34 13.08 27.85 19.20
C ASP A 34 13.63 26.42 19.07
N SER A 35 13.66 25.67 20.17
CA SER A 35 14.09 24.28 20.19
C SER A 35 12.93 23.33 19.89
N ILE A 36 13.18 22.28 19.10
CA ILE A 36 12.18 21.21 18.91
C ILE A 36 11.82 20.50 20.23
N TYR A 37 12.71 20.49 21.22
CA TYR A 37 12.46 19.87 22.53
C TYR A 37 11.36 20.59 23.31
N ASN A 38 11.19 21.90 23.12
CA ASN A 38 10.09 22.68 23.72
C ASN A 38 8.71 22.25 23.17
N HIS A 39 8.71 21.47 22.09
CA HIS A 39 7.50 20.96 21.42
C HIS A 39 7.43 19.43 21.49
N GLY A 40 7.97 18.84 22.56
CA GLY A 40 7.84 17.40 22.87
C GLY A 40 8.66 16.49 21.96
N TYR A 41 9.76 16.97 21.37
CA TYR A 41 10.67 16.09 20.64
C TYR A 41 11.15 14.94 21.54
N GLY A 42 11.11 13.71 21.02
CA GLY A 42 11.37 12.48 21.78
C GLY A 42 10.11 11.81 22.33
N GLU A 43 8.99 12.53 22.45
CA GLU A 43 7.72 11.93 22.84
C GLU A 43 6.94 11.40 21.61
N PRO A 44 6.16 10.32 21.77
CA PRO A 44 5.32 9.79 20.68
C PRO A 44 4.36 10.82 20.07
N ALA A 45 3.87 11.76 20.89
CA ALA A 45 2.89 12.78 20.51
C ALA A 45 3.51 14.11 20.06
N GLY A 46 4.77 14.36 20.39
CA GLY A 46 5.45 15.63 20.12
C GLY A 46 6.14 15.70 18.76
N THR A 47 6.98 16.72 18.59
CA THR A 47 7.62 17.01 17.30
C THR A 47 8.45 15.85 16.78
N LEU A 48 8.36 15.61 15.46
CA LEU A 48 8.96 14.45 14.78
C LEU A 48 8.61 13.07 15.39
N GLY A 49 7.54 12.99 16.19
CA GLY A 49 7.02 11.74 16.75
C GLY A 49 6.18 10.91 15.76
N ILE A 50 5.34 10.02 16.30
CA ILE A 50 4.62 9.00 15.53
C ILE A 50 3.61 9.64 14.57
N ASN A 51 3.64 9.20 13.31
CA ASN A 51 2.81 9.72 12.21
C ASN A 51 3.07 11.20 11.85
N CYS A 52 4.14 11.80 12.37
CA CYS A 52 4.62 13.09 11.89
C CYS A 52 5.20 12.94 10.47
N ARG A 53 4.95 13.93 9.62
CA ARG A 53 5.47 14.00 8.24
C ARG A 53 6.38 15.21 8.04
N HIS A 54 6.74 15.89 9.12
CA HIS A 54 7.64 17.02 9.06
C HIS A 54 9.05 16.52 8.75
N LYS A 55 9.75 17.26 7.90
CA LYS A 55 11.16 17.03 7.59
C LYS A 55 11.98 18.20 8.11
N LEU A 56 13.17 17.91 8.61
CA LEU A 56 14.16 18.94 8.90
C LEU A 56 15.06 19.12 7.68
N PHE A 57 15.46 20.36 7.45
CA PHE A 57 16.40 20.73 6.40
C PHE A 57 17.55 21.47 7.08
N PRO A 58 18.82 21.19 6.71
CA PRO A 58 19.95 21.96 7.20
C PRO A 58 19.78 23.45 6.89
N PHE A 59 20.16 24.31 7.83
CA PHE A 59 20.04 25.75 7.70
C PHE A 59 21.26 26.42 8.32
N THR A 60 22.00 27.19 7.52
CA THR A 60 23.15 27.98 7.98
C THR A 60 22.75 29.45 8.07
N PRO A 61 22.70 30.07 9.26
CA PRO A 61 22.37 31.48 9.42
C PRO A 61 23.28 32.37 8.59
N GLY A 62 22.71 33.36 7.88
CA GLY A 62 23.47 34.29 7.03
C GLY A 62 23.77 33.78 5.61
N VAL A 63 23.73 32.46 5.39
CA VAL A 63 23.87 31.85 4.05
C VAL A 63 22.49 31.48 3.49
N ASN A 64 21.66 30.84 4.31
CA ASN A 64 20.35 30.37 3.91
C ASN A 64 19.26 31.39 4.26
N ILE A 65 18.24 31.46 3.40
CA ILE A 65 16.99 32.21 3.64
C ILE A 65 15.86 31.19 3.85
N ASN A 66 15.03 31.40 4.87
CA ASN A 66 13.91 30.52 5.14
C ASN A 66 12.74 30.79 4.19
N ASN A 67 12.66 30.02 3.12
CA ASN A 67 11.62 30.17 2.09
C ASN A 67 10.40 29.27 2.34
N MET A 68 10.24 28.73 3.56
CA MET A 68 9.11 27.84 3.87
C MET A 68 7.80 28.61 3.98
N THR A 69 6.72 28.03 3.44
CA THR A 69 5.38 28.61 3.59
C THR A 69 4.96 28.62 5.05
N GLN A 70 4.50 29.77 5.54
CA GLN A 70 3.99 29.90 6.90
C GLN A 70 2.47 29.73 6.91
N TYR A 71 1.98 28.87 7.80
CA TYR A 71 0.55 28.66 8.00
C TYR A 71 0.11 29.23 9.34
N ASN A 72 -1.12 29.72 9.44
CA ASN A 72 -1.70 30.09 10.72
C ASN A 72 -1.83 28.82 11.60
N PRO A 73 -1.21 28.77 12.79
CA PRO A 73 -1.24 27.58 13.64
C PRO A 73 -2.67 27.12 13.97
N LYS A 74 -3.57 28.05 14.29
CA LYS A 74 -4.96 27.73 14.65
C LYS A 74 -5.72 27.10 13.48
N GLU A 75 -5.49 27.61 12.27
CA GLU A 75 -6.07 27.05 11.05
C GLU A 75 -5.51 25.67 10.74
N ALA A 76 -4.19 25.49 10.87
CA ALA A 76 -3.53 24.20 10.65
C ALA A 76 -4.05 23.12 11.60
N ILE A 77 -4.23 23.45 12.89
CA ILE A 77 -4.83 22.54 13.90
C ILE A 77 -6.25 22.16 13.51
N ARG A 78 -7.08 23.14 13.13
CA ARG A 78 -8.45 22.90 12.68
C ARG A 78 -8.48 21.97 11.47
N ASN A 79 -7.63 22.20 10.48
CA ASN A 79 -7.52 21.37 9.28
C ASN A 79 -7.03 19.95 9.63
N GLY A 80 -6.08 19.84 10.57
CA GLY A 80 -5.64 18.58 11.15
C GLY A 80 -6.79 17.77 11.75
N ASN A 81 -7.64 18.41 12.56
CA ASN A 81 -8.79 17.77 13.19
C ASN A 81 -9.83 17.31 12.16
N LEU A 82 -10.07 18.11 11.11
CA LEU A 82 -10.96 17.73 10.01
C LEU A 82 -10.45 16.49 9.28
N ARG A 83 -9.13 16.42 9.02
CA ARG A 83 -8.48 15.26 8.40
C ARG A 83 -8.51 14.03 9.30
N GLN A 84 -8.32 14.18 10.60
CA GLN A 84 -8.43 13.09 11.57
C GLN A 84 -9.83 12.47 11.57
N LYS A 85 -10.88 13.31 11.54
CA LYS A 85 -12.28 12.86 11.44
C LYS A 85 -12.57 12.17 10.11
N GLN A 86 -11.98 12.61 9.00
CA GLN A 86 -12.02 11.86 7.73
C GLN A 86 -11.40 10.46 7.89
N CYS A 87 -10.19 10.37 8.46
CA CYS A 87 -9.50 9.10 8.69
C CYS A 87 -10.32 8.15 9.59
N TYR A 88 -11.04 8.68 10.58
CA TYR A 88 -11.98 7.90 11.40
C TYR A 88 -13.06 7.24 10.55
N TYR A 89 -13.73 7.99 9.66
CA TYR A 89 -14.72 7.42 8.74
C TYR A 89 -14.11 6.39 7.79
N GLU A 90 -12.91 6.65 7.27
CA GLU A 90 -12.20 5.70 6.40
C GLU A 90 -11.91 4.37 7.11
N ARG A 91 -11.41 4.43 8.35
CA ARG A 91 -11.19 3.24 9.20
C ARG A 91 -12.50 2.50 9.48
N SER A 92 -13.57 3.22 9.79
CA SER A 92 -14.90 2.63 10.03
C SER A 92 -15.44 1.91 8.78
N ILE A 93 -15.21 2.45 7.59
CA ILE A 93 -15.58 1.78 6.33
C ILE A 93 -14.73 0.52 6.12
N ARG A 94 -13.42 0.61 6.36
CA ARG A 94 -12.51 -0.53 6.23
C ARG A 94 -12.90 -1.66 7.19
N ASP A 95 -13.22 -1.32 8.43
CA ASP A 95 -13.69 -2.27 9.44
C ASP A 95 -15.01 -2.96 9.02
N ALA A 96 -16.01 -2.20 8.56
CA ALA A 96 -17.26 -2.79 8.04
C ALA A 96 -17.02 -3.77 6.88
N LYS A 97 -16.14 -3.40 5.95
CA LYS A 97 -15.78 -4.29 4.84
C LYS A 97 -15.03 -5.55 5.33
N LYS A 98 -14.27 -5.48 6.43
CA LYS A 98 -13.54 -6.65 6.97
C LYS A 98 -14.54 -7.65 7.54
N ARG A 99 -15.53 -7.14 8.27
CA ARG A 99 -16.65 -7.95 8.76
C ARG A 99 -17.43 -8.59 7.64
N LEU A 100 -17.71 -7.86 6.55
CA LEU A 100 -18.34 -8.43 5.35
C LEU A 100 -17.53 -9.63 4.83
N LYS A 101 -16.21 -9.50 4.71
CA LYS A 101 -15.36 -10.59 4.21
C LYS A 101 -15.38 -11.82 5.11
N VAL A 102 -15.35 -11.63 6.43
CA VAL A 102 -15.45 -12.75 7.40
C VAL A 102 -16.79 -13.45 7.26
N VAL A 103 -17.88 -12.70 7.11
CA VAL A 103 -19.22 -13.26 6.94
C VAL A 103 -19.36 -13.99 5.60
N GLU A 104 -18.76 -13.48 4.52
CA GLU A 104 -18.68 -14.17 3.22
C GLU A 104 -17.88 -15.48 3.30
N GLU A 105 -16.83 -15.54 4.12
CA GLU A 105 -16.01 -16.75 4.33
C GLU A 105 -16.71 -17.82 5.18
N LEU A 106 -17.67 -17.45 6.02
CA LEU A 106 -18.44 -18.35 6.89
C LEU A 106 -19.73 -18.88 6.24
N GLU A 107 -20.00 -18.54 4.98
CA GLU A 107 -21.19 -18.95 4.22
C GLU A 107 -22.55 -18.65 4.90
N ASP A 108 -22.57 -17.68 5.83
CA ASP A 108 -23.77 -17.29 6.58
C ASP A 108 -24.68 -16.36 5.75
N GLU A 109 -25.39 -16.93 4.77
CA GLU A 109 -26.21 -16.18 3.79
C GLU A 109 -27.28 -15.26 4.42
N GLN A 110 -27.76 -15.61 5.61
CA GLN A 110 -28.78 -14.85 6.33
C GLN A 110 -28.22 -13.53 6.93
N MET A 111 -26.92 -13.48 7.28
CA MET A 111 -26.19 -12.27 7.67
C MET A 111 -25.48 -11.56 6.49
N ILE A 112 -25.17 -12.28 5.40
CA ILE A 112 -24.26 -11.87 4.31
C ILE A 112 -24.67 -10.57 3.58
N ALA A 113 -25.94 -10.37 3.21
CA ALA A 113 -26.23 -9.44 2.11
C ALA A 113 -26.81 -8.06 2.49
N PRO A 114 -27.98 -7.93 3.15
CA PRO A 114 -28.63 -6.62 3.22
C PRO A 114 -28.03 -5.71 4.29
N ARG A 115 -27.83 -6.19 5.53
CA ARG A 115 -27.45 -5.32 6.66
C ARG A 115 -26.02 -4.77 6.53
N THR A 116 -25.06 -5.64 6.20
CA THR A 116 -23.64 -5.26 6.12
C THR A 116 -23.36 -4.38 4.89
N LYS A 117 -23.91 -4.71 3.72
CA LYS A 117 -23.77 -3.87 2.51
C LYS A 117 -24.45 -2.50 2.69
N THR A 118 -25.64 -2.46 3.29
CA THR A 118 -26.34 -1.20 3.62
C THR A 118 -25.54 -0.35 4.60
N LEU A 119 -24.95 -0.95 5.64
CA LEU A 119 -24.08 -0.25 6.58
C LEU A 119 -22.85 0.35 5.90
N ILE A 120 -22.19 -0.38 5.01
CA ILE A 120 -21.06 0.12 4.22
C ILE A 120 -21.50 1.30 3.35
N ALA A 121 -22.63 1.18 2.65
CA ALA A 121 -23.17 2.24 1.81
C ALA A 121 -23.50 3.51 2.62
N ALA A 122 -24.12 3.35 3.79
CA ALA A 122 -24.43 4.44 4.72
C ALA A 122 -23.15 5.14 5.24
N ARG A 123 -22.14 4.38 5.66
CA ARG A 123 -20.84 4.94 6.11
C ARG A 123 -20.12 5.67 4.97
N GLN A 124 -20.16 5.13 3.76
CA GLN A 124 -19.61 5.80 2.58
C GLN A 124 -20.36 7.08 2.24
N LYS A 125 -21.70 7.10 2.32
CA LYS A 125 -22.53 8.29 2.13
C LYS A 125 -22.17 9.38 3.15
N LYS A 126 -22.08 9.02 4.43
CA LYS A 126 -21.68 9.93 5.51
C LYS A 126 -20.32 10.57 5.26
N LEU A 127 -19.34 9.78 4.78
CA LEU A 127 -18.03 10.32 4.41
C LEU A 127 -18.11 11.24 3.19
N ARG A 128 -18.89 10.91 2.15
CA ARG A 128 -19.10 11.78 0.99
C ARG A 128 -19.68 13.14 1.39
N GLU A 129 -20.72 13.11 2.23
CA GLU A 129 -21.36 14.32 2.73
C GLU A 129 -20.42 15.14 3.61
N TYR A 130 -19.66 14.48 4.49
CA TYR A 130 -18.67 15.15 5.33
C TYR A 130 -17.60 15.86 4.50
N THR A 131 -17.01 15.19 3.51
CA THR A 131 -16.04 15.81 2.60
C THR A 131 -16.65 16.98 1.83
N LYS A 132 -17.84 16.79 1.25
CA LYS A 132 -18.53 17.84 0.47
C LYS A 132 -18.87 19.07 1.33
N LYS A 133 -19.44 18.86 2.53
CA LYS A 133 -19.77 19.94 3.47
C LYS A 133 -18.52 20.66 3.94
N THR A 134 -17.46 19.92 4.25
CA THR A 134 -16.19 20.51 4.69
C THR A 134 -15.56 21.36 3.60
N ASN A 135 -15.39 20.84 2.38
CA ASN A 135 -14.78 21.62 1.31
C ASN A 135 -15.67 22.82 0.89
N LYS A 136 -17.00 22.70 0.94
CA LYS A 136 -17.91 23.84 0.71
C LYS A 136 -17.67 24.99 1.69
N MET A 137 -17.33 24.72 2.95
CA MET A 137 -17.03 25.77 3.94
C MET A 137 -15.75 26.57 3.61
N TYR A 138 -14.79 25.99 2.90
CA TYR A 138 -13.54 26.65 2.53
C TYR A 138 -13.55 27.25 1.11
N GLY A 139 -14.69 27.17 0.43
CA GLY A 139 -14.90 27.77 -0.89
C GLY A 139 -14.15 27.06 -2.03
N LYS A 140 -14.07 27.71 -3.19
CA LYS A 140 -13.41 27.19 -4.40
C LYS A 140 -11.86 27.32 -4.38
N LYS A 141 -11.28 27.86 -3.31
CA LYS A 141 -9.85 28.22 -3.28
C LYS A 141 -8.95 26.99 -3.26
N TYR A 142 -9.30 25.96 -2.49
CA TYR A 142 -8.64 24.65 -2.47
C TYR A 142 -9.45 23.61 -1.69
N ASP A 143 -9.34 22.33 -2.06
CA ASP A 143 -9.94 21.20 -1.33
C ASP A 143 -9.05 20.75 -0.15
N ILE A 144 -9.54 20.86 1.08
CA ILE A 144 -8.80 20.41 2.29
C ILE A 144 -8.86 18.91 2.47
N LEU A 145 -10.02 18.32 2.17
CA LEU A 145 -10.24 16.90 2.31
C LEU A 145 -10.36 16.25 0.93
N THR A 146 -9.38 15.43 0.58
CA THR A 146 -9.44 14.58 -0.61
C THR A 146 -9.72 13.14 -0.21
N ARG A 147 -10.62 12.49 -0.95
CA ARG A 147 -10.93 11.07 -0.74
C ARG A 147 -9.80 10.19 -1.27
N ASP A 148 -9.28 9.34 -0.40
CA ASP A 148 -8.30 8.31 -0.75
C ASP A 148 -9.00 6.94 -0.77
N TYR A 149 -9.10 6.33 -1.95
CA TYR A 149 -9.77 5.05 -2.13
C TYR A 149 -8.95 3.89 -1.55
N ALA A 150 -7.62 3.94 -1.65
CA ALA A 150 -6.72 2.91 -1.14
C ALA A 150 -6.90 2.73 0.38
N ARG A 151 -7.12 3.83 1.10
CA ARG A 151 -7.39 3.78 2.55
C ARG A 151 -8.65 3.02 2.94
N LYS A 152 -9.62 2.82 2.05
CA LYS A 152 -10.85 2.07 2.33
C LYS A 152 -10.82 0.65 1.78
N GLN A 153 -9.75 0.28 1.08
CA GLN A 153 -9.59 -1.07 0.56
C GLN A 153 -9.16 -2.01 1.68
N ILE A 154 -9.51 -3.28 1.53
CA ILE A 154 -8.98 -4.36 2.34
C ILE A 154 -8.06 -5.13 1.43
N PHE A 155 -6.85 -5.37 1.90
CA PHE A 155 -5.97 -6.35 1.29
C PHE A 155 -6.56 -7.73 1.58
N SER A 156 -7.31 -8.27 0.64
CA SER A 156 -7.53 -9.71 0.60
C SER A 156 -6.21 -10.35 0.17
N LYS A 157 -5.68 -11.30 0.95
CA LYS A 157 -4.70 -12.26 0.41
C LYS A 157 -5.36 -12.84 -0.84
N SER A 158 -4.84 -12.52 -2.02
CA SER A 158 -5.47 -12.86 -3.29
C SER A 158 -5.46 -14.37 -3.45
N ILE A 159 -6.53 -15.04 -3.03
CA ILE A 159 -6.98 -16.21 -3.78
C ILE A 159 -7.47 -15.60 -5.09
N LEU A 160 -6.71 -15.83 -6.16
CA LEU A 160 -7.03 -15.31 -7.50
C LEU A 160 -8.47 -15.69 -7.82
N LYS A 161 -9.31 -14.68 -8.11
CA LYS A 161 -10.60 -14.93 -8.74
C LYS A 161 -10.30 -15.30 -10.20
N GLU A 162 -10.74 -16.48 -10.62
CA GLU A 162 -10.72 -16.97 -12.01
C GLU A 162 -11.69 -16.16 -12.89
N SER A 163 -11.53 -14.84 -12.96
CA SER A 163 -12.40 -13.95 -13.73
C SER A 163 -11.56 -13.12 -14.69
N GLY A 164 -11.16 -13.75 -15.78
CA GLY A 164 -10.44 -13.14 -16.90
C GLY A 164 -10.24 -14.15 -18.02
N ALA A 165 -10.12 -13.67 -19.27
CA ALA A 165 -9.77 -14.54 -20.39
C ALA A 165 -8.40 -15.21 -20.12
N ILE A 166 -8.40 -16.53 -19.97
CA ILE A 166 -7.21 -17.31 -19.71
C ILE A 166 -6.44 -17.40 -21.02
N ARG A 167 -5.17 -16.99 -21.03
CA ARG A 167 -4.29 -17.19 -22.19
C ARG A 167 -4.06 -18.67 -22.38
N GLU A 168 -4.09 -19.17 -23.61
CA GLU A 168 -3.91 -20.59 -23.96
C GLU A 168 -2.73 -21.27 -23.24
N ARG A 169 -1.58 -20.58 -23.15
CA ARG A 169 -0.40 -21.09 -22.43
C ARG A 169 -0.61 -21.40 -20.94
N THR A 170 -1.67 -20.87 -20.34
CA THR A 170 -2.04 -21.03 -18.93
C THR A 170 -2.96 -22.23 -18.70
N GLN A 171 -3.57 -22.79 -19.76
CA GLN A 171 -4.60 -23.81 -19.66
C GLN A 171 -4.12 -25.06 -18.92
N SER A 172 -2.88 -25.49 -19.17
CA SER A 172 -2.24 -26.62 -18.48
C SER A 172 -2.18 -26.47 -16.96
N PHE A 173 -2.00 -25.25 -16.45
CA PHE A 173 -1.96 -25.00 -15.00
C PHE A 173 -3.37 -24.97 -14.40
N VAL A 174 -4.38 -24.64 -15.21
CA VAL A 174 -5.80 -24.69 -14.81
C VAL A 174 -6.29 -26.14 -14.78
N ASP A 175 -5.79 -26.99 -15.67
CA ASP A 175 -6.16 -28.41 -15.71
C ASP A 175 -5.47 -29.22 -14.59
N PHE A 176 -4.38 -28.70 -14.03
CA PHE A 176 -3.65 -29.32 -12.91
C PHE A 176 -4.54 -29.42 -11.66
N LYS A 177 -4.82 -30.63 -11.18
CA LYS A 177 -5.60 -30.88 -9.97
C LYS A 177 -4.68 -30.99 -8.74
N PRO A 178 -4.60 -29.98 -7.87
CA PRO A 178 -3.78 -30.05 -6.66
C PRO A 178 -4.36 -31.06 -5.67
N LEU A 179 -3.49 -31.89 -5.10
CA LEU A 179 -3.81 -32.85 -4.03
C LEU A 179 -3.58 -32.25 -2.66
N LEU A 180 -2.59 -31.36 -2.53
CA LEU A 180 -2.25 -30.69 -1.28
C LEU A 180 -2.66 -29.20 -1.27
N PRO A 181 -2.94 -28.61 -0.09
CA PRO A 181 -3.25 -27.17 0.01
C PRO A 181 -2.15 -26.25 -0.54
N GLU A 182 -0.88 -26.66 -0.42
CA GLU A 182 0.28 -25.91 -0.90
C GLU A 182 0.35 -25.88 -2.44
N GLU A 183 -0.01 -27.00 -3.09
CA GLU A 183 -0.08 -27.11 -4.54
C GLU A 183 -1.17 -26.22 -5.14
N LYS A 184 -2.29 -26.03 -4.42
CA LYS A 184 -3.32 -25.05 -4.80
C LYS A 184 -2.76 -23.63 -4.83
N THR A 185 -1.87 -23.30 -3.89
CA THR A 185 -1.19 -22.01 -3.85
C THR A 185 -0.18 -21.88 -4.98
N ALA A 186 0.61 -22.93 -5.25
CA ALA A 186 1.54 -22.98 -6.36
C ALA A 186 0.83 -22.79 -7.70
N ARG A 187 -0.21 -23.59 -7.98
CA ARG A 187 -1.05 -23.48 -9.19
C ARG A 187 -1.48 -22.04 -9.45
N ASN A 188 -2.03 -21.39 -8.43
CA ASN A 188 -2.51 -20.02 -8.51
C ASN A 188 -1.39 -19.05 -8.90
N LEU A 189 -0.22 -19.14 -8.26
CA LEU A 189 0.92 -18.29 -8.58
C LEU A 189 1.41 -18.51 -10.02
N TYR A 190 1.52 -19.75 -10.49
CA TYR A 190 1.89 -20.05 -11.87
C TYR A 190 0.90 -19.49 -12.89
N ILE A 191 -0.40 -19.62 -12.64
CA ILE A 191 -1.45 -19.00 -13.46
C ILE A 191 -1.24 -17.48 -13.53
N GLN A 192 -0.98 -16.83 -12.40
CA GLN A 192 -0.74 -15.40 -12.35
C GLN A 192 0.50 -15.01 -13.19
N PHE A 193 1.59 -15.76 -13.07
CA PHE A 193 2.83 -15.48 -13.80
C PHE A 193 2.67 -15.69 -15.30
N ALA A 194 2.02 -16.78 -15.71
CA ALA A 194 1.75 -17.08 -17.11
C ALA A 194 0.81 -16.05 -17.77
N GLN A 195 -0.08 -15.40 -16.99
CA GLN A 195 -0.93 -14.33 -17.50
C GLN A 195 -0.20 -12.99 -17.72
N ARG A 196 0.95 -12.77 -17.07
CA ARG A 196 1.74 -11.52 -17.23
C ARG A 196 2.35 -11.40 -18.64
N SER A 197 2.76 -10.19 -19.02
CA SER A 197 3.51 -9.98 -20.26
C SER A 197 4.83 -10.75 -20.23
N SER A 198 5.06 -11.63 -21.21
CA SER A 198 6.29 -12.44 -21.29
C SER A 198 7.53 -11.57 -21.33
N LYS A 199 7.52 -10.51 -22.14
CA LYS A 199 8.61 -9.52 -22.23
C LYS A 199 8.95 -8.91 -20.87
N SER A 200 7.94 -8.59 -20.05
CA SER A 200 8.17 -8.04 -18.71
C SER A 200 8.77 -9.07 -17.75
N SER A 201 8.25 -10.30 -17.78
CA SER A 201 8.75 -11.40 -16.97
C SER A 201 10.20 -11.74 -17.30
N ILE A 202 10.54 -11.86 -18.60
CA ILE A 202 11.90 -12.14 -19.08
C ILE A 202 12.88 -11.06 -18.61
N ASN A 203 12.53 -9.78 -18.76
CA ASN A 203 13.37 -8.69 -18.29
C ASN A 203 13.62 -8.72 -16.78
N LYS A 204 12.66 -9.21 -15.98
CA LYS A 204 12.84 -9.37 -14.53
C LYS A 204 13.73 -10.56 -14.19
N ILE A 205 13.58 -11.68 -14.91
CA ILE A 205 14.45 -12.85 -14.76
C ILE A 205 15.89 -12.49 -15.11
N SER A 206 16.13 -11.84 -16.25
CA SER A 206 17.47 -11.40 -16.67
C SER A 206 18.14 -10.52 -15.61
N LYS A 207 17.42 -9.52 -15.08
CA LYS A 207 17.94 -8.65 -14.02
C LYS A 207 18.22 -9.37 -12.71
N ALA A 208 17.33 -10.27 -12.28
CA ALA A 208 17.50 -10.97 -11.01
C ALA A 208 18.59 -12.05 -11.07
N GLY A 209 18.71 -12.72 -12.22
CA GLY A 209 19.70 -13.77 -12.45
C GLY A 209 21.05 -13.28 -12.96
N ASN A 210 21.19 -11.99 -13.31
CA ASN A 210 22.36 -11.45 -14.00
C ASN A 210 22.74 -12.25 -15.26
N VAL A 211 21.74 -12.64 -16.04
CA VAL A 211 21.87 -13.42 -17.28
C VAL A 211 21.41 -12.60 -18.49
N SER A 212 21.81 -13.04 -19.68
CA SER A 212 21.37 -12.40 -20.93
C SER A 212 19.85 -12.47 -21.08
N VAL A 213 19.30 -11.62 -21.95
CA VAL A 213 17.85 -11.60 -22.20
C VAL A 213 17.43 -12.86 -22.96
N GLU A 214 18.33 -13.37 -23.79
CA GLU A 214 18.22 -14.63 -24.52
C GLU A 214 18.10 -15.82 -23.54
N ASP A 215 19.04 -15.97 -22.60
CA ASP A 215 19.02 -17.05 -21.60
C ASP A 215 17.78 -16.93 -20.69
N ALA A 216 17.42 -15.71 -20.29
CA ALA A 216 16.20 -15.48 -19.51
C ALA A 216 14.92 -15.84 -20.28
N SER A 217 14.93 -15.69 -21.60
CA SER A 217 13.84 -16.11 -22.46
C SER A 217 13.73 -17.64 -22.53
N GLU A 218 14.86 -18.33 -22.65
CA GLU A 218 14.90 -19.81 -22.59
C GLU A 218 14.39 -20.34 -21.25
N ILE A 219 14.84 -19.76 -20.13
CA ILE A 219 14.36 -20.11 -18.78
C ILE A 219 12.84 -19.89 -18.68
N TYR A 220 12.33 -18.77 -19.19
CA TYR A 220 10.90 -18.49 -19.16
C TYR A 220 10.10 -19.49 -20.00
N ASN A 221 10.57 -19.81 -21.21
CA ASN A 221 9.88 -20.74 -22.11
C ASN A 221 9.88 -22.15 -21.54
N HIS A 222 11.02 -22.60 -21.01
CA HIS A 222 11.15 -23.90 -20.35
C HIS A 222 10.11 -24.06 -19.23
N ILE A 223 9.86 -23.02 -18.43
CA ILE A 223 8.98 -23.14 -17.27
C ILE A 223 7.49 -22.96 -17.62
N PHE A 224 7.16 -22.04 -18.52
CA PHE A 224 5.77 -21.61 -18.74
C PHE A 224 5.18 -22.01 -20.10
N VAL A 225 6.00 -22.40 -21.08
CA VAL A 225 5.58 -22.58 -22.47
C VAL A 225 5.83 -24.00 -22.95
N ASP A 226 7.04 -24.51 -22.77
CA ASP A 226 7.51 -25.74 -23.39
C ASP A 226 7.01 -26.99 -22.67
N LYS A 227 6.87 -28.08 -23.44
CA LYS A 227 6.58 -29.41 -22.91
C LYS A 227 7.90 -30.17 -22.77
N HIS A 228 8.03 -30.90 -21.68
CA HIS A 228 9.19 -31.73 -21.35
C HIS A 228 8.81 -33.18 -21.26
N LEU A 229 9.78 -34.05 -21.51
CA LEU A 229 9.61 -35.49 -21.30
C LEU A 229 9.56 -35.76 -19.80
N THR A 230 8.44 -36.29 -19.34
CA THR A 230 8.16 -36.61 -17.94
C THR A 230 7.52 -37.99 -17.82
N LEU A 231 7.28 -38.45 -16.60
CA LEU A 231 6.56 -39.70 -16.35
C LEU A 231 5.15 -39.38 -15.84
N ASP A 232 4.16 -40.09 -16.37
CA ASP A 232 2.82 -40.07 -15.81
C ASP A 232 2.75 -40.89 -14.49
N LYS A 233 1.60 -40.87 -13.81
CA LYS A 233 1.33 -41.63 -12.58
C LYS A 233 1.60 -43.13 -12.75
N ASP A 234 1.44 -43.65 -13.96
CA ASP A 234 1.65 -45.06 -14.31
C ASP A 234 3.09 -45.36 -14.79
N GLY A 235 4.01 -44.39 -14.74
CA GLY A 235 5.41 -44.56 -15.13
C GLY A 235 5.68 -44.49 -16.64
N ASN A 236 4.68 -44.15 -17.44
CA ASN A 236 4.82 -43.98 -18.90
C ASN A 236 5.43 -42.63 -19.26
N LYS A 237 6.31 -42.60 -20.26
CA LYS A 237 6.92 -41.37 -20.78
C LYS A 237 5.88 -40.53 -21.51
N VAL A 238 5.66 -39.30 -21.05
CA VAL A 238 4.70 -38.34 -21.62
C VAL A 238 5.32 -36.96 -21.77
N MET A 239 4.92 -36.23 -22.82
CA MET A 239 5.31 -34.84 -23.00
C MET A 239 4.34 -33.93 -22.24
N ALA A 240 4.77 -33.41 -21.09
CA ALA A 240 3.97 -32.58 -20.21
C ALA A 240 4.68 -31.26 -19.87
N LYS A 241 3.90 -30.23 -19.53
CA LYS A 241 4.45 -28.97 -19.01
C LYS A 241 4.86 -29.14 -17.54
N PHE A 242 5.65 -28.19 -17.05
CA PHE A 242 6.13 -28.22 -15.67
C PHE A 242 4.96 -28.22 -14.66
N VAL A 243 5.05 -29.07 -13.64
CA VAL A 243 4.04 -29.17 -12.58
C VAL A 243 4.26 -28.04 -11.57
N PRO A 244 3.22 -27.25 -11.20
CA PRO A 244 3.36 -26.18 -10.22
C PRO A 244 3.90 -26.68 -8.87
N ASN A 245 5.06 -26.19 -8.46
CA ASN A 245 5.65 -26.45 -7.15
C ASN A 245 5.71 -25.15 -6.33
N ILE A 246 5.44 -25.23 -5.02
CA ILE A 246 5.37 -24.08 -4.13
C ILE A 246 6.70 -23.34 -3.98
N ASP A 247 7.83 -24.04 -3.89
CA ASP A 247 9.16 -23.44 -3.69
C ASP A 247 9.60 -22.64 -4.91
N MET A 248 9.36 -23.22 -6.09
CA MET A 248 9.62 -22.54 -7.36
C MET A 248 8.66 -21.35 -7.54
N ALA A 249 7.37 -21.52 -7.23
CA ALA A 249 6.39 -20.45 -7.29
C ALA A 249 6.80 -19.25 -6.42
N GLN A 250 7.26 -19.50 -5.20
CA GLN A 250 7.72 -18.45 -4.29
C GLN A 250 8.98 -17.76 -4.81
N SER A 251 9.92 -18.52 -5.37
CA SER A 251 11.14 -17.97 -5.97
C SER A 251 10.81 -17.01 -7.12
N PHE A 252 9.93 -17.41 -8.04
CA PHE A 252 9.43 -16.53 -9.10
C PHE A 252 8.58 -15.37 -8.59
N GLN A 253 7.85 -15.56 -7.49
CA GLN A 253 7.09 -14.48 -6.86
C GLN A 253 8.02 -13.34 -6.43
N ARG A 254 9.17 -13.66 -5.83
CA ARG A 254 10.18 -12.67 -5.43
C ARG A 254 10.75 -11.96 -6.65
N ILE A 255 11.17 -12.70 -7.67
CA ILE A 255 11.72 -12.16 -8.93
C ILE A 255 10.71 -11.23 -9.61
N PHE A 256 9.45 -11.64 -9.71
CA PHE A 256 8.46 -10.91 -10.47
C PHE A 256 7.80 -9.76 -9.74
N ASN A 257 7.77 -9.78 -8.40
CA ASN A 257 7.18 -8.69 -7.62
C ASN A 257 8.21 -7.63 -7.23
N GLY A 258 9.50 -7.97 -7.19
CA GLY A 258 10.59 -7.02 -6.94
C GLY A 258 10.58 -6.51 -5.52
#